data_AF-A0A397TWS5-F1
#
_entry.id   AF-A0A397TWS5-F1
#
_cell.length_a   1.000
_cell.length_b   1.000
_cell.length_c   1.000
_cell.angle_alpha   90.00
_cell.angle_beta   90.00
_cell.angle_gamma   90.00
#
_symmetry.space_group_name_H-M   'P 1'
#
loop_
_entity.id
_entity.type
_entity.pdbx_description
1 polymer ?
#
loop_
_entity_poly.entity_id
_entity_poly.type
_entity_poly.pdbx_seq_one_letter_code
_entity_poly.pdbx_strand_id
1 'polypeptide(L)'
;MVPGASIFSTILPTRKKIPVQLPAREVNFTNSSSVINDEHFAEISSWIDRRPSKYDVTKLPYKFNLLLRGSRDGFTRETFHRLCDNIPGTVSIIKVNDTNEILGGYNSLVWTSNYPSERSKTTDSFIFSLKSQNLPNSILSRIIHANEIIGCVRIMVQFLVTFI
;
A
#
# COMPACT_ATOMS: atom_id res chain seq x y z
N MET A 1 -32.79 -27.59 59.53
CA MET A 1 -32.74 -27.61 58.05
C MET A 1 -34.19 -27.59 57.56
N VAL A 2 -34.60 -26.55 56.83
CA VAL A 2 -35.92 -26.46 56.18
C VAL A 2 -35.67 -26.04 54.73
N PRO A 3 -36.06 -26.85 53.72
CA PRO A 3 -35.97 -26.44 52.32
C PRO A 3 -37.33 -25.96 51.84
N GLY A 4 -37.36 -24.88 51.04
CA GLY A 4 -38.56 -24.50 50.29
C GLY A 4 -38.77 -23.01 50.14
N ALA A 5 -37.99 -22.37 49.26
CA ALA A 5 -38.42 -21.13 48.64
C ALA A 5 -38.24 -21.27 47.12
N SER A 6 -39.34 -21.35 46.38
CA SER A 6 -39.30 -21.39 44.91
C SER A 6 -39.01 -19.98 44.39
N ILE A 7 -37.91 -19.83 43.66
CA ILE A 7 -37.58 -18.58 42.97
C ILE A 7 -38.30 -18.58 41.62
N PHE A 8 -39.23 -17.66 41.42
CA PHE A 8 -39.81 -17.40 40.09
C PHE A 8 -38.96 -16.37 39.35
N SER A 9 -38.49 -16.73 38.15
CA SER A 9 -37.81 -15.82 37.23
C SER A 9 -38.84 -15.20 36.28
N THR A 10 -38.88 -13.87 36.22
CA THR A 10 -39.68 -13.14 35.24
C THR A 10 -38.95 -13.12 33.90
N ILE A 11 -39.46 -13.87 32.92
CA ILE A 11 -38.92 -13.87 31.55
C ILE A 11 -39.32 -12.56 30.87
N LEU A 12 -38.35 -11.69 30.61
CA LEU A 12 -38.58 -10.46 29.85
C LEU A 12 -38.75 -10.78 28.35
N PRO A 13 -39.65 -10.08 27.65
CA PRO A 13 -39.86 -10.31 26.23
C PRO A 13 -38.61 -9.95 25.41
N THR A 14 -38.40 -10.69 24.34
CA THR A 14 -37.26 -10.53 23.44
C THR A 14 -37.23 -9.13 22.82
N ARG A 15 -36.14 -8.40 23.07
CA ARG A 15 -35.91 -7.06 22.51
C ARG A 15 -35.84 -7.14 20.99
N LYS A 16 -36.82 -6.56 20.29
CA LYS A 16 -36.82 -6.44 18.82
C LYS A 16 -35.64 -5.54 18.41
N LYS A 17 -34.62 -6.12 17.77
CA LYS A 17 -33.53 -5.36 17.15
C LYS A 17 -34.07 -4.73 15.87
N ILE A 18 -34.22 -3.40 15.88
CA ILE A 18 -34.47 -2.65 14.65
C ILE A 18 -33.12 -2.57 13.92
N PRO A 19 -33.00 -3.07 12.67
CA PRO A 19 -31.79 -2.90 11.90
C PRO A 19 -31.67 -1.42 11.53
N VAL A 20 -30.85 -0.69 12.26
CA VAL A 20 -30.46 0.66 11.86
C VAL A 20 -29.50 0.51 10.68
N GLN A 21 -30.01 0.64 9.46
CA GLN A 21 -29.16 0.75 8.27
C GLN A 21 -28.50 2.12 8.31
N LEU A 22 -27.23 2.15 8.72
CA LEU A 22 -26.42 3.36 8.66
C LEU A 22 -26.24 3.74 7.18
N PRO A 23 -26.30 5.03 6.83
CA PRO A 23 -26.00 5.46 5.47
C PRO A 23 -24.61 4.96 5.07
N ALA A 24 -24.47 4.56 3.80
CA ALA A 24 -23.17 4.16 3.26
C ALA A 24 -22.18 5.29 3.52
N ARG A 25 -21.18 5.03 4.37
CA ARG A 25 -20.07 5.96 4.57
C ARG A 25 -19.25 5.91 3.30
N GLU A 26 -19.51 6.83 2.38
CA GLU A 26 -18.59 7.09 1.28
C GLU A 26 -17.28 7.60 1.89
N VAL A 27 -16.29 6.70 1.97
CA VAL A 27 -14.93 7.07 2.37
C VAL A 27 -14.32 7.73 1.14
N ASN A 28 -14.49 9.04 1.03
CA ASN A 28 -13.82 9.82 0.00
C ASN A 28 -12.31 9.71 0.24
N PHE A 29 -11.62 9.01 -0.66
CA PHE A 29 -10.17 8.96 -0.67
C PHE A 29 -9.65 10.39 -0.86
N THR A 30 -8.96 10.91 0.15
CA THR A 30 -8.29 12.21 0.07
C THR A 30 -6.81 11.96 -0.12
N ASN A 31 -6.33 12.27 -1.32
CA ASN A 31 -4.93 12.17 -1.63
C ASN A 31 -4.15 13.32 -0.97
N SER A 32 -3.21 12.95 -0.09
CA SER A 32 -2.33 13.87 0.64
C SER A 32 -0.91 13.95 0.04
N SER A 33 -0.71 13.36 -1.15
CA SER A 33 0.55 13.36 -1.87
C SER A 33 0.72 14.64 -2.67
N SER A 34 1.90 15.26 -2.58
CA SER A 34 2.33 16.35 -3.45
C SER A 34 3.08 15.86 -4.69
N VAL A 35 3.33 14.56 -4.81
CA VAL A 35 4.16 13.97 -5.87
C VAL A 35 3.33 13.29 -6.95
N ILE A 36 2.28 12.55 -6.55
CA ILE A 36 1.42 11.79 -7.46
C ILE A 36 -0.05 12.13 -7.21
N ASN A 37 -0.88 12.07 -8.25
CA ASN A 37 -2.30 12.38 -8.20
C ASN A 37 -3.18 11.11 -8.19
N ASP A 38 -4.49 11.28 -8.13
CA ASP A 38 -5.45 10.17 -8.03
C ASP A 38 -5.46 9.30 -9.28
N GLU A 39 -5.18 9.90 -10.43
CA GLU A 39 -4.98 9.16 -11.66
C GLU A 39 -3.80 8.20 -11.58
N HIS A 40 -2.67 8.61 -11.00
CA HIS A 40 -1.53 7.72 -10.81
C HIS A 40 -1.87 6.59 -9.84
N PHE A 41 -2.63 6.86 -8.77
CA PHE A 41 -3.09 5.81 -7.86
C PHE A 41 -4.01 4.80 -8.55
N ALA A 42 -4.94 5.26 -9.39
CA ALA A 42 -5.80 4.38 -10.18
C ALA A 42 -5.01 3.50 -11.15
N GLU A 43 -3.97 4.06 -11.77
CA GLU A 43 -3.10 3.34 -12.69
C GLU A 43 -2.27 2.26 -11.97
N ILE A 44 -1.60 2.63 -10.87
CA ILE A 44 -0.84 1.69 -10.04
C ILE A 44 -1.75 0.59 -9.49
N SER A 45 -2.96 0.93 -9.03
CA SER A 45 -3.95 -0.05 -8.53
C SER A 45 -4.32 -1.07 -9.60
N SER A 46 -4.53 -0.61 -10.84
CA SER A 46 -4.80 -1.52 -11.96
C SER A 46 -3.61 -2.40 -12.30
N TRP A 47 -2.37 -1.91 -12.14
CA TRP A 47 -1.18 -2.74 -12.32
C TRP A 47 -1.01 -3.77 -11.20
N ILE A 48 -1.34 -3.44 -9.95
CA ILE A 48 -1.34 -4.43 -8.86
C ILE A 48 -2.30 -5.57 -9.19
N ASP A 49 -3.52 -5.23 -9.64
CA ASP A 49 -4.57 -6.21 -9.95
C ASP A 49 -4.45 -6.87 -11.33
N ARG A 50 -3.41 -6.51 -12.11
CA ARG A 50 -3.23 -6.94 -13.50
C ARG A 50 -4.48 -6.72 -14.37
N ARG A 51 -5.19 -5.62 -14.15
CA ARG A 51 -6.39 -5.28 -14.92
C ARG A 51 -6.05 -4.82 -16.34
N PRO A 52 -6.89 -5.14 -17.34
CA PRO A 52 -6.74 -4.61 -18.69
C PRO A 52 -7.11 -3.12 -18.78
N SER A 53 -7.92 -2.62 -17.83
CA SER A 53 -8.37 -1.24 -17.78
C SER A 53 -8.09 -0.59 -16.43
N LYS A 54 -7.88 0.74 -16.49
CA LYS A 54 -7.65 1.59 -15.34
C LYS A 54 -8.88 1.64 -14.42
N TYR A 55 -8.67 1.72 -13.11
CA TYR A 55 -9.73 2.02 -12.16
C TYR A 55 -10.28 3.44 -12.36
N ASP A 56 -11.54 3.63 -11.99
CA ASP A 56 -12.09 4.96 -11.73
C ASP A 56 -11.46 5.50 -10.44
N VAL A 57 -11.01 6.75 -10.46
CA VAL A 57 -10.40 7.43 -9.30
C VAL A 57 -11.32 7.50 -8.09
N THR A 58 -12.64 7.44 -8.31
CA THR A 58 -13.66 7.43 -7.24
C THR A 58 -13.89 6.04 -6.64
N LYS A 59 -13.39 4.98 -7.30
CA LYS A 59 -13.62 3.57 -6.93
C LYS A 59 -12.32 2.79 -6.86
N LEU A 60 -11.32 3.37 -6.19
CA LEU A 60 -10.05 2.70 -5.92
C LEU A 60 -10.27 1.52 -4.95
N PRO A 61 -9.68 0.33 -5.23
CA PRO A 61 -9.80 -0.82 -4.33
C PRO A 61 -8.86 -0.71 -3.12
N TYR A 62 -7.91 0.22 -3.15
CA TYR A 62 -6.85 0.37 -2.16
C TYR A 62 -6.91 1.72 -1.44
N LYS A 63 -6.64 1.69 -0.14
CA LYS A 63 -6.30 2.88 0.64
C LYS A 63 -4.78 2.97 0.77
N PHE A 64 -4.17 3.92 0.06
CA PHE A 64 -2.74 4.19 0.16
C PHE A 64 -2.43 4.96 1.45
N ASN A 65 -1.64 4.35 2.33
CA ASN A 65 -1.18 4.98 3.57
C ASN A 65 0.31 5.33 3.43
N LEU A 66 0.67 6.57 3.77
CA LEU A 66 2.06 7.02 3.74
C LEU A 66 2.84 6.41 4.91
N LEU A 67 3.78 5.52 4.61
CA LEU A 67 4.68 4.92 5.61
C LEU A 67 5.89 5.83 5.88
N LEU A 68 6.60 6.21 4.81
CA LEU A 68 7.83 6.98 4.87
C LEU A 68 7.82 8.09 3.81
N ARG A 69 8.28 9.29 4.18
CA ARG A 69 8.53 10.41 3.28
C ARG A 69 9.90 11.00 3.59
N GLY A 70 10.83 11.00 2.63
CA GLY A 70 12.20 11.47 2.87
C GLY A 70 12.31 12.89 3.44
N SER A 71 11.47 13.84 3.02
CA SER A 71 11.47 15.22 3.56
C SER A 71 10.98 15.32 5.00
N ARG A 72 10.21 14.34 5.47
CA ARG A 72 9.67 14.29 6.83
C ARG A 72 10.54 13.42 7.74
N ASP A 73 10.95 12.25 7.24
CA ASP A 73 11.52 11.17 8.06
C ASP A 73 13.03 10.97 7.82
N GLY A 74 13.58 11.57 6.77
CA GLY A 74 14.94 11.31 6.29
C GLY A 74 15.06 10.02 5.48
N PHE A 75 16.31 9.68 5.15
CA PHE A 75 16.65 8.68 4.13
C PHE A 75 17.59 7.59 4.58
N THR A 76 17.72 7.43 5.88
CA THR A 76 18.63 6.45 6.41
C THR A 76 18.02 5.06 6.25
N ARG A 77 18.89 4.07 6.06
CA ARG A 77 18.50 2.66 6.02
C ARG A 77 17.76 2.27 7.31
N GLU A 78 18.21 2.82 8.43
CA GLU A 78 17.64 2.64 9.75
C GLU A 78 16.21 3.15 9.82
N THR A 79 15.93 4.36 9.29
CA THR A 79 14.58 4.90 9.21
C THR A 79 13.69 4.05 8.31
N PHE A 80 14.21 3.60 7.15
CA PHE A 80 13.46 2.74 6.24
C PHE A 80 13.04 1.44 6.93
N HIS A 81 13.99 0.68 7.49
CA HIS A 81 13.68 -0.58 8.15
C HIS A 81 12.78 -0.39 9.38
N ARG A 82 12.95 0.71 10.13
CA ARG A 82 12.07 1.04 11.26
C ARG A 82 10.60 1.26 10.84
N LEU A 83 10.37 1.85 9.67
CA LEU A 83 9.02 2.24 9.22
C LEU A 83 8.38 1.26 8.24
N CYS A 84 9.17 0.47 7.50
CA CYS A 84 8.71 -0.32 6.36
C CYS A 84 8.89 -1.84 6.53
N ASP A 85 9.71 -2.31 7.49
CA ASP A 85 9.88 -3.76 7.69
C ASP A 85 8.56 -4.42 8.10
N ASN A 86 8.38 -5.68 7.69
CA ASN A 86 7.21 -6.50 7.98
C ASN A 86 5.90 -5.99 7.34
N ILE A 87 5.97 -5.02 6.42
CA ILE A 87 4.82 -4.52 5.67
C ILE A 87 4.88 -5.07 4.24
N PRO A 88 3.92 -5.93 3.83
CA PRO A 88 3.81 -6.41 2.46
C PRO A 88 3.12 -5.38 1.55
N GLY A 89 3.22 -5.58 0.23
CA GLY A 89 2.42 -4.83 -0.74
C GLY A 89 2.70 -3.33 -0.72
N THR A 90 3.97 -2.96 -0.71
CA THR A 90 4.40 -1.56 -0.60
C THR A 90 4.66 -0.95 -1.98
N VAL A 91 4.31 0.32 -2.14
CA VAL A 91 4.64 1.11 -3.34
C VAL A 91 5.66 2.16 -2.96
N SER A 92 6.77 2.19 -3.69
CA SER A 92 7.80 3.23 -3.60
C SER A 92 7.62 4.22 -4.75
N ILE A 93 7.67 5.52 -4.44
CA ILE A 93 7.54 6.62 -5.40
C ILE A 93 8.73 7.55 -5.24
N ILE A 94 9.36 7.89 -6.35
CA ILE A 94 10.55 8.73 -6.44
C ILE A 94 10.26 9.83 -7.45
N LYS A 95 10.44 11.08 -7.03
CA LYS A 95 10.49 12.22 -7.94
C LYS A 95 11.95 12.56 -8.19
N VAL A 96 12.33 12.71 -9.46
CA VAL A 96 13.69 13.12 -9.83
C VAL A 96 13.80 14.65 -9.70
N ASN A 97 14.90 15.17 -9.13
CA ASN A 97 15.06 16.63 -9.02
C ASN A 97 15.05 17.29 -10.37
N ASP A 98 14.64 18.56 -10.39
CA ASP A 98 14.79 19.43 -11.56
C ASP A 98 14.14 18.86 -12.84
N THR A 99 13.32 17.81 -12.69
CA THR A 99 12.52 17.21 -13.75
C THR A 99 11.10 16.93 -13.25
N ASN A 100 10.24 16.55 -14.19
CA ASN A 100 8.89 16.08 -13.90
C ASN A 100 8.81 14.55 -13.89
N GLU A 101 9.94 13.85 -13.86
CA GLU A 101 9.98 12.39 -13.91
C GLU A 101 9.61 11.79 -12.55
N ILE A 102 8.71 10.81 -12.59
CA ILE A 102 8.27 10.07 -11.43
C ILE A 102 8.49 8.58 -11.70
N LEU A 103 9.39 8.00 -10.93
CA LEU A 103 9.77 6.59 -11.00
C LEU A 103 9.26 5.87 -9.75
N GLY A 104 9.16 4.55 -9.82
CA GLY A 104 8.76 3.79 -8.67
C GLY A 104 8.74 2.29 -8.87
N GLY A 105 8.20 1.61 -7.87
CA GLY A 105 7.98 0.18 -7.94
C GLY A 105 7.04 -0.31 -6.86
N TYR A 106 6.40 -1.44 -7.14
CA TYR A 106 5.60 -2.18 -6.19
C TYR A 106 6.38 -3.43 -5.76
N ASN A 107 6.53 -3.58 -4.45
CA ASN A 107 7.04 -4.79 -3.83
C ASN A 107 5.86 -5.54 -3.20
N SER A 108 5.50 -6.68 -3.78
CA SER A 108 4.47 -7.59 -3.25
C SER A 108 4.92 -8.30 -1.98
N LEU A 109 6.23 -8.41 -1.76
CA LEU A 109 6.81 -9.10 -0.63
C LEU A 109 7.05 -8.15 0.55
N VAL A 110 7.47 -8.75 1.65
CA VAL A 110 7.79 -8.06 2.90
C VAL A 110 9.24 -7.58 2.89
N TRP A 111 9.48 -6.35 3.34
CA TRP A 111 10.83 -5.87 3.65
C TRP A 111 11.33 -6.48 4.95
N THR A 112 12.61 -6.88 4.96
CA THR A 112 13.27 -7.41 6.14
C THR A 112 14.70 -6.89 6.21
N SER A 113 15.10 -6.44 7.39
CA SER A 113 16.46 -6.06 7.75
C SER A 113 17.38 -7.27 7.94
N ASN A 114 16.82 -8.45 8.18
CA ASN A 114 17.57 -9.70 8.25
C ASN A 114 17.88 -10.16 6.83
N TYR A 115 19.14 -10.55 6.56
CA TYR A 115 19.47 -11.23 5.31
C TYR A 115 18.71 -12.56 5.30
N PRO A 116 17.70 -12.72 4.44
CA PRO A 116 17.03 -14.01 4.38
C PRO A 116 18.05 -15.02 3.84
N SER A 117 18.13 -16.18 4.47
CA SER A 117 18.94 -17.31 4.00
C SER A 117 18.51 -17.78 2.60
N GLU A 118 17.30 -17.41 2.19
CA GLU A 118 16.69 -17.77 0.91
C GLU A 118 16.24 -16.52 0.16
N ARG A 119 16.57 -16.45 -1.14
CA ARG A 119 16.08 -15.39 -2.01
C ARG A 119 14.57 -15.56 -2.21
N SER A 120 13.80 -14.52 -1.93
CA SER A 120 12.35 -14.54 -2.14
C SER A 120 12.02 -14.48 -3.63
N LYS A 121 10.95 -15.15 -4.03
CA LYS A 121 10.51 -15.27 -5.43
C LYS A 121 9.13 -14.66 -5.61
N THR A 122 8.98 -13.73 -6.54
CA THR A 122 7.68 -13.17 -6.92
C THR A 122 7.70 -12.69 -8.38
N THR A 123 6.57 -12.85 -9.07
CA THR A 123 6.29 -12.20 -10.37
C THR A 123 5.27 -11.07 -10.25
N ASP A 124 4.80 -10.79 -9.03
CA ASP A 124 3.78 -9.78 -8.76
C ASP A 124 4.40 -8.39 -8.53
N SER A 125 5.67 -8.34 -8.17
CA SER A 125 6.42 -7.08 -8.08
C SER A 125 6.76 -6.50 -9.45
N PHE A 126 6.84 -5.18 -9.52
CA PHE A 126 7.10 -4.46 -10.77
C PHE A 126 7.74 -3.10 -10.50
N ILE A 127 8.42 -2.56 -11.51
CA ILE A 127 8.91 -1.16 -11.53
C ILE A 127 8.17 -0.38 -12.61
N PHE A 128 8.13 0.93 -12.47
CA PHE A 128 7.43 1.79 -13.41
C PHE A 128 8.03 3.19 -13.52
N SER A 129 7.67 3.85 -14.61
CA SER A 129 7.77 5.30 -14.80
C SER A 129 6.38 5.83 -15.10
N LEU A 130 5.91 6.81 -14.34
CA LEU A 130 4.57 7.38 -14.54
C LEU A 130 4.60 8.47 -15.61
N LYS A 131 3.50 8.56 -16.38
CA LYS A 131 3.29 9.63 -17.36
C LYS A 131 3.51 11.00 -16.71
N SER A 132 4.19 11.87 -17.44
CA SER A 132 4.55 13.23 -17.06
C SER A 132 4.58 14.13 -18.30
N GLN A 133 4.92 15.40 -18.14
CA GLN A 133 5.01 16.32 -19.29
C GLN A 133 6.00 15.85 -20.37
N ASN A 134 7.09 15.17 -19.95
CA ASN A 134 8.13 14.68 -20.85
C ASN A 134 7.92 13.22 -21.27
N LEU A 135 6.93 12.54 -20.68
CA LEU A 135 6.63 11.14 -20.94
C LEU A 135 5.12 10.97 -21.18
N PRO A 136 4.66 10.86 -22.44
CA PRO A 136 3.23 10.88 -22.76
C PRO A 136 2.47 9.68 -22.19
N ASN A 137 3.13 8.54 -22.00
CA ASN A 137 2.53 7.31 -21.50
C ASN A 137 3.37 6.69 -20.39
N SER A 138 2.71 6.18 -19.35
CA SER A 138 3.37 5.44 -18.28
C SER A 138 4.01 4.15 -18.81
N ILE A 139 5.16 3.78 -18.27
CA ILE A 139 5.89 2.55 -18.60
C ILE A 139 5.83 1.62 -17.39
N LEU A 140 5.44 0.37 -17.62
CA LEU A 140 5.39 -0.69 -16.63
C LEU A 140 6.36 -1.82 -17.02
N SER A 141 7.20 -2.26 -16.08
CA SER A 141 8.09 -3.40 -16.26
C SER A 141 7.90 -4.42 -15.15
N ARG A 142 7.60 -5.67 -15.52
CA ARG A 142 7.34 -6.78 -14.59
C ARG A 142 8.46 -7.81 -14.63
N ILE A 143 8.61 -8.52 -13.52
CA ILE A 143 9.46 -9.70 -13.44
C ILE A 143 8.81 -10.83 -14.25
N ILE A 144 9.52 -11.32 -15.29
CA ILE A 144 9.05 -12.43 -16.15
C ILE A 144 9.40 -13.79 -15.54
N HIS A 145 10.56 -13.90 -14.91
CA HIS A 145 11.05 -15.13 -14.30
C HIS A 145 11.40 -14.90 -12.83
N ALA A 146 10.74 -15.62 -11.92
CA ALA A 146 11.02 -15.56 -10.49
C ALA A 146 12.28 -16.36 -10.10
N ASN A 147 13.30 -16.37 -10.95
CA ASN A 147 14.54 -17.11 -10.72
C ASN A 147 15.53 -16.27 -9.92
N GLU A 148 15.12 -15.79 -8.74
CA GLU A 148 15.91 -15.03 -7.74
C GLU A 148 15.89 -13.50 -7.85
N ILE A 149 14.81 -12.82 -7.44
CA ILE A 149 14.83 -11.35 -7.44
C ILE A 149 14.03 -10.79 -6.26
N ILE A 150 14.68 -9.85 -5.57
CA ILE A 150 14.30 -9.08 -4.37
C ILE A 150 14.86 -9.70 -3.08
N GLY A 151 16.12 -9.38 -2.81
CA GLY A 151 16.66 -9.32 -1.46
C GLY A 151 17.09 -7.87 -1.17
N CYS A 152 17.14 -7.50 0.11
CA CYS A 152 17.89 -6.32 0.57
C CYS A 152 19.39 -6.60 0.39
N VAL A 153 19.84 -6.72 -0.87
CA VAL A 153 21.26 -6.81 -1.17
C VAL A 153 21.89 -5.49 -0.71
N ARG A 154 23.16 -5.51 -0.34
CA ARG A 154 24.03 -4.36 0.03
C ARG A 154 24.00 -3.16 -0.93
N ILE A 155 23.19 -3.22 -1.98
CA ILE A 155 22.55 -2.10 -2.64
C ILE A 155 21.65 -1.44 -1.58
N MET A 156 22.24 -0.49 -0.84
CA MET A 156 21.48 0.73 -0.58
C MET A 156 20.67 0.97 -1.83
N VAL A 157 19.36 1.12 -1.69
CA VAL A 157 18.56 1.77 -2.70
C VAL A 157 19.15 3.18 -2.83
N GLN A 158 20.31 3.30 -3.49
CA GLN A 158 20.90 4.49 -4.09
C GLN A 158 20.05 4.76 -5.32
N PHE A 159 18.73 4.82 -5.14
CA PHE A 159 18.01 5.80 -5.93
C PHE A 159 18.44 7.12 -5.34
N LEU A 160 19.14 7.89 -6.16
CA LEU A 160 19.33 9.31 -5.98
C LEU A 160 17.93 9.92 -5.92
N VAL A 161 17.30 9.88 -4.75
CA VAL A 161 16.09 10.64 -4.47
C VAL A 161 16.57 12.01 -4.07
N THR A 162 16.81 12.84 -5.05
CA THR A 162 17.04 14.24 -4.80
C THR A 162 15.70 14.87 -4.44
N PHE A 163 15.68 15.63 -3.35
CA PHE A 163 14.50 16.29 -2.81
C PHE A 163 14.32 17.67 -3.40
N ILE A 164 13.04 18.07 -3.46
CA ILE A 164 12.64 19.46 -3.22
C ILE A 164 12.68 19.70 -1.72
#